data_AF-A0A5T0UJG3-F1
#
_entry.id   AF-A0A5T0UJG3-F1
#
_cell.length_a   1.000
_cell.length_b   1.000
_cell.length_c   1.000
_cell.angle_alpha   90.00
_cell.angle_beta   90.00
_cell.angle_gamma   90.00
#
_symmetry.space_group_name_H-M   'P 1'
#
loop_
_entity.id
_entity.type
_entity.pdbx_description
1 polymer ?
#
loop_
_entity_poly.entity_id
_entity_poly.type
_entity_poly.pdbx_seq_one_letter_code
_entity_poly.pdbx_strand_id
1 'polypeptide(L)'
;RLSSKILAAGIAAVLGSLTNTLLVLGQIYLFYQGQAPAMYALDVAALLPYLLGVVATNGLPEAALAAIIAPSVSLPLLRKLKA
;
A
#
# COMPACT_ATOMS: atom_id res chain seq x y z
N ARG A 1 6.37 11.56 -25.00
CA ARG A 1 6.99 11.93 -23.69
C ARG A 1 6.00 11.95 -22.51
N LEU A 2 4.72 12.32 -22.70
CA LEU A 2 3.71 12.28 -21.61
C LEU A 2 3.29 10.84 -21.25
N SER A 3 3.07 9.98 -22.25
CA SER A 3 2.73 8.56 -22.05
C SER A 3 3.75 7.82 -21.17
N SER A 4 5.05 8.02 -21.42
CA SER A 4 6.12 7.44 -20.58
C SER A 4 6.10 7.93 -19.12
N LYS A 5 5.68 9.19 -18.86
CA LYS A 5 5.56 9.73 -17.49
C LYS A 5 4.34 9.16 -16.76
N ILE A 6 3.23 8.95 -17.48
CA ILE A 6 2.03 8.30 -16.93
C ILE A 6 2.37 6.85 -16.55
N LEU A 7 3.05 6.12 -17.43
CA LEU A 7 3.47 4.75 -17.16
C LEU A 7 4.43 4.67 -15.95
N ALA A 8 5.44 5.54 -15.91
CA ALA A 8 6.38 5.59 -14.79
C ALA A 8 5.70 5.95 -13.46
N ALA A 9 4.79 6.93 -13.48
CA ALA A 9 4.03 7.32 -12.29
C ALA A 9 3.05 6.23 -11.83
N GLY A 10 2.41 5.50 -12.76
CA GLY A 10 1.56 4.35 -12.43
C GLY A 10 2.34 3.21 -11.77
N ILE A 11 3.50 2.83 -12.34
CA ILE A 11 4.36 1.79 -11.75
C ILE A 11 4.87 2.22 -10.38
N ALA A 12 5.33 3.47 -10.23
CA ALA A 12 5.77 3.99 -8.95
C ALA A 12 4.64 4.00 -7.90
N ALA A 13 3.41 4.30 -8.31
CA ALA A 13 2.25 4.28 -7.43
C ALA A 13 1.88 2.87 -6.95
N VAL A 14 1.94 1.88 -7.86
CA VAL A 14 1.73 0.46 -7.51
C VAL A 14 2.79 0.01 -6.49
N LEU A 15 4.07 0.25 -6.79
CA LEU A 15 5.16 -0.14 -5.89
C LEU A 15 5.09 0.59 -4.55
N GLY A 16 4.73 1.88 -4.55
CA GLY A 16 4.52 2.66 -3.34
C GLY A 16 3.37 2.12 -2.49
N SER A 17 2.25 1.76 -3.11
CA SER A 17 1.11 1.15 -2.44
C SER A 17 1.48 -0.18 -1.80
N LEU A 18 2.17 -1.06 -2.54
CA LEU A 18 2.62 -2.35 -2.02
C LEU A 18 3.61 -2.18 -0.86
N THR A 19 4.52 -1.22 -0.95
CA THR A 19 5.46 -0.91 0.14
C THR A 19 4.69 -0.44 1.38
N ASN A 20 3.66 0.40 1.22
CA ASN A 20 2.82 0.84 2.33
C ASN A 20 2.11 -0.35 3.01
N THR A 21 1.43 -1.20 2.23
CA THR A 21 0.76 -2.40 2.76
C THR A 21 1.74 -3.30 3.52
N LEU A 22 2.92 -3.56 2.94
CA LEU A 22 3.96 -4.37 3.59
C LEU A 22 4.49 -3.72 4.88
N LEU A 23 4.69 -2.40 4.89
CA LEU A 23 5.16 -1.69 6.07
C LEU A 23 4.13 -1.68 7.19
N VAL A 24 2.87 -1.39 6.90
CA VAL A 24 1.80 -1.40 7.92
C VAL A 24 1.67 -2.79 8.54
N LEU A 25 1.62 -3.85 7.72
CA LEU A 25 1.49 -5.20 8.24
C LEU A 25 2.76 -5.69 8.92
N GLY A 26 3.93 -5.30 8.42
CA GLY A 26 5.22 -5.55 9.08
C GLY A 26 5.32 -4.88 10.44
N GLN A 27 4.81 -3.66 10.58
CA GLN A 27 4.73 -2.95 11.85
C GLN A 27 3.75 -3.62 12.82
N ILE A 28 2.59 -4.07 12.34
CA ILE A 28 1.67 -4.88 13.16
C ILE A 28 2.38 -6.16 13.61
N TYR A 29 3.01 -6.89 12.70
CA TYR A 29 3.71 -8.12 13.04
C TYR A 29 4.87 -7.90 14.02
N LEU A 30 5.65 -6.82 13.90
CA LEU A 30 6.81 -6.58 14.77
C LEU A 30 6.44 -5.98 16.13
N PHE A 31 5.50 -5.03 16.16
CA PHE A 31 5.20 -4.25 17.36
C PHE A 31 3.98 -4.75 18.14
N TYR A 32 3.03 -5.46 17.51
CA TYR A 32 1.81 -5.93 18.20
C TYR A 32 1.91 -7.33 18.84
N GLN A 33 3.03 -8.05 18.69
CA GLN A 33 3.17 -9.42 19.26
C GLN A 33 2.95 -9.49 20.77
N GLY A 34 3.17 -8.40 21.51
CA GLY A 34 3.00 -8.34 22.97
C GLY A 34 1.67 -7.79 23.48
N GLN A 35 0.82 -7.21 22.61
CA GLN A 35 -0.47 -6.60 23.00
C GLN A 35 -1.67 -7.19 22.25
N ALA A 36 -1.42 -8.05 21.25
CA ALA A 36 -2.43 -8.67 20.40
C ALA A 36 -3.57 -9.41 21.12
N PRO A 37 -3.39 -10.18 22.22
CA PRO A 37 -4.48 -11.01 22.75
C PRO A 37 -5.68 -10.21 23.29
N ALA A 38 -5.54 -8.89 23.51
CA ALA A 38 -6.62 -8.06 24.04
C ALA A 38 -7.48 -7.35 22.97
N MET A 39 -6.94 -7.07 21.77
CA MET A 39 -7.68 -6.33 20.72
C MET A 39 -8.18 -7.22 19.58
N TYR A 40 -7.49 -8.32 19.32
CA TYR A 40 -7.93 -9.35 18.39
C TYR A 40 -7.86 -10.65 19.19
N ALA A 41 -8.98 -11.32 19.43
CA ALA A 41 -9.02 -12.64 20.07
C ALA A 41 -8.44 -13.74 19.15
N LEU A 42 -7.37 -13.42 18.43
CA LEU A 42 -6.69 -14.22 17.44
C LEU A 42 -5.33 -14.58 18.01
N ASP A 43 -5.16 -15.88 18.20
CA ASP A 43 -3.90 -16.50 18.57
C ASP A 43 -2.78 -16.00 17.63
N VAL A 44 -1.59 -15.74 18.15
CA VAL A 44 -0.47 -15.12 17.38
C VAL A 44 -0.13 -15.97 16.13
N ALA A 45 -0.40 -17.28 16.19
CA ALA A 45 -0.28 -18.21 15.07
C ALA A 45 -1.28 -17.94 13.92
N ALA A 46 -2.46 -17.40 14.21
CA ALA A 46 -3.47 -17.02 13.21
C ALA A 46 -3.24 -15.62 12.62
N LEU A 47 -2.36 -14.81 13.23
CA LEU A 47 -2.09 -13.44 12.79
C LEU A 47 -1.41 -13.41 11.42
N LEU A 48 -0.44 -14.30 11.16
CA LEU A 48 0.28 -14.32 9.88
C LEU A 48 -0.61 -14.64 8.66
N PRO A 49 -1.44 -15.71 8.66
CA PRO A 49 -2.36 -15.96 7.55
C PRO A 49 -3.46 -14.89 7.44
N TYR A 50 -3.92 -14.31 8.55
CA TYR A 50 -4.86 -13.19 8.52
C TYR A 50 -4.25 -11.96 7.85
N LEU A 51 -3.02 -11.59 8.22
CA LEU A 51 -2.28 -10.49 7.61
C LEU A 51 -2.08 -10.73 6.10
N LEU A 52 -1.68 -11.94 5.70
CA LEU A 52 -1.60 -12.29 4.27
C LEU A 52 -2.93 -12.16 3.53
N GLY A 53 -4.04 -12.54 4.18
CA GLY A 53 -5.39 -12.32 3.66
C GLY A 53 -5.72 -10.83 3.48
N VAL A 54 -5.34 -10.00 4.45
CA VAL A 54 -5.49 -8.54 4.40
C VAL A 54 -4.67 -7.94 3.25
N VAL A 55 -3.43 -8.38 3.03
CA VAL A 55 -2.62 -7.96 1.86
C VAL A 55 -3.32 -8.33 0.55
N ALA A 56 -3.81 -9.56 0.42
CA ALA A 56 -4.43 -10.03 -0.81
C ALA A 56 -5.75 -9.28 -1.12
N THR A 57 -6.57 -9.06 -0.08
CA THR A 57 -7.90 -8.46 -0.24
C THR A 57 -7.89 -6.94 -0.31
N ASN A 58 -6.97 -6.26 0.36
CA ASN A 58 -6.89 -4.80 0.37
C ASN A 58 -5.76 -4.27 -0.52
N GLY A 59 -4.60 -4.92 -0.50
CA GLY A 59 -3.42 -4.46 -1.26
C GLY A 59 -3.62 -4.52 -2.78
N LEU A 60 -4.40 -5.48 -3.29
CA LEU A 60 -4.68 -5.57 -4.72
C LEU A 60 -5.62 -4.45 -5.21
N PRO A 61 -6.79 -4.19 -4.58
CA PRO A 61 -7.61 -3.02 -4.88
C PRO A 61 -6.88 -1.69 -4.71
N GLU A 62 -6.10 -1.52 -3.64
CA GLU A 62 -5.34 -0.30 -3.36
C GLU A 62 -4.31 -0.03 -4.46
N ALA A 63 -3.54 -1.05 -4.86
CA ALA A 63 -2.55 -0.90 -5.92
C ALA A 63 -3.19 -0.55 -7.28
N ALA A 64 -4.33 -1.16 -7.60
CA ALA A 64 -5.07 -0.86 -8.83
C ALA A 64 -5.58 0.59 -8.85
N LEU A 65 -6.17 1.05 -7.74
CA LEU A 65 -6.62 2.44 -7.60
C LEU A 65 -5.45 3.42 -7.62
N ALA A 66 -4.35 3.10 -6.93
CA ALA A 66 -3.14 3.93 -6.90
C ALA A 66 -2.56 4.12 -8.32
N ALA A 67 -2.55 3.09 -9.15
CA ALA A 67 -2.08 3.15 -10.52
C ALA A 67 -2.82 4.18 -11.39
N ILE A 68 -4.10 4.46 -11.09
CA ILE A 68 -4.94 5.39 -11.85
C ILE A 68 -4.92 6.78 -11.20
N ILE A 69 -5.13 6.85 -9.88
CA ILE A 69 -5.30 8.12 -9.16
C ILE A 69 -3.98 8.87 -9.07
N ALA A 70 -2.87 8.20 -8.76
CA ALA A 70 -1.59 8.85 -8.54
C ALA A 70 -1.07 9.60 -9.79
N PRO A 71 -1.02 9.02 -11.01
CA PRO A 71 -0.62 9.79 -12.19
C PRO A 71 -1.61 10.92 -12.52
N SER A 72 -2.91 10.72 -12.26
CA SER A 72 -3.95 11.73 -12.51
C SER A 72 -3.79 12.97 -11.64
N VAL A 73 -3.31 12.81 -10.40
CA VAL A 73 -3.09 13.91 -9.44
C VAL A 73 -1.66 14.45 -9.51
N SER A 74 -0.64 13.58 -9.53
CA SER A 74 0.77 13.99 -9.43
C SER A 74 1.27 14.73 -10.67
N LEU A 75 0.88 14.32 -11.87
CA LEU A 75 1.35 14.95 -13.11
C LEU A 75 0.90 16.42 -13.28
N PRO A 76 -0.38 16.79 -13.03
CA PRO A 76 -0.78 18.20 -13.08
C PRO A 76 -0.12 19.03 -11.95
N LEU A 77 0.02 18.47 -10.74
CA LEU A 77 0.71 19.14 -9.64
C LEU A 77 2.19 19.40 -9.97
N LEU A 78 2.92 18.41 -10.48
CA LEU A 78 4.32 18.56 -10.88
C LEU A 78 4.51 19.59 -11.99
N ARG A 79 3.51 19.78 -12.87
CA ARG A 79 3.55 20.84 -13.89
C ARG A 79 3.38 22.23 -13.30
N LYS A 80 2.60 22.38 -12.23
CA LYS A 80 2.40 23.65 -11.52
C LYS A 80 3.57 24.00 -10.59
N LEU A 81 4.16 23.01 -9.93
CA LEU A 81 5.30 23.17 -9.01
C LEU A 81 6.63 23.45 -9.72
N LYS A 82 6.74 23.09 -11.00
CA LYS A 82 7.96 23.28 -11.81
C LYS A 82 7.90 24.52 -12.71
N ALA A 83 6.82 25.30 -12.60
CA ALA A 83 6.63 26.60 -13.24
C ALA A 83 6.98 27.70 -12.22
#